data_AF-A0A2P8CQW9-F1
#
_entry.id   AF-A0A2P8CQW9-F1
#
_cell.length_a   1.000
_cell.length_b   1.000
_cell.length_c   1.000
_cell.angle_alpha   90.00
_cell.angle_beta   90.00
_cell.angle_gamma   90.00
#
_symmetry.space_group_name_H-M   'P 1'
#
loop_
_entity.id
_entity.type
_entity.pdbx_description
1 polymer ?
#
loop_
_entity_poly.entity_id
_entity_poly.type
_entity_poly.pdbx_seq_one_letter_code
_entity_poly.pdbx_strand_id
1 'polypeptide(L)'
;MTGIGIGTADLWGGQLESVQFDVLSHRVTLSIYVIDSDLPEDEQLTTHQLTFHEVSEFRFFDLDGKPWYRAEVSEIHLEKADGRCQAEIWLLTDDNQFRVTCASITVNGIEQ
;
A
#
# COMPACT_ATOMS: atom_id res chain seq x y z
N MET A 1 3.84 -4.29 -26.31
CA MET A 1 4.21 -3.45 -25.15
C MET A 1 3.88 -4.25 -23.91
N THR A 2 4.83 -5.05 -23.44
CA THR A 2 4.77 -5.71 -22.13
C THR A 2 5.03 -4.63 -21.10
N GLY A 3 3.95 -4.06 -20.53
CA GLY A 3 4.09 -3.26 -19.32
C GLY A 3 4.72 -4.15 -18.26
N ILE A 4 5.86 -3.72 -17.72
CA ILE A 4 6.41 -4.33 -16.50
C ILE A 4 5.31 -4.17 -15.46
N GLY A 5 4.69 -5.28 -15.06
CA GLY A 5 3.65 -5.25 -14.04
C GLY A 5 4.30 -4.78 -12.75
N ILE A 6 3.98 -3.56 -12.33
CA ILE A 6 4.43 -3.03 -11.05
C ILE A 6 3.74 -3.87 -9.98
N GLY A 7 4.54 -4.67 -9.28
CA GLY A 7 4.08 -5.56 -8.22
C GLY A 7 4.20 -4.87 -6.87
N THR A 8 3.57 -5.46 -5.85
CA THR A 8 3.73 -4.99 -4.47
C THR A 8 5.19 -5.00 -3.98
N ALA A 9 6.05 -5.81 -4.61
CA ALA A 9 7.49 -5.85 -4.32
C ALA A 9 8.20 -4.52 -4.62
N ASP A 10 7.72 -3.75 -5.60
CA ASP A 10 8.32 -2.47 -5.99
C ASP A 10 8.04 -1.36 -4.96
N LEU A 11 7.21 -1.63 -3.95
CA LEU A 11 6.84 -0.68 -2.90
C LEU A 11 7.68 -0.82 -1.63
N TRP A 12 8.56 -1.80 -1.59
CA TRP A 12 9.46 -2.02 -0.46
C TRP A 12 10.36 -0.81 -0.21
N GLY A 13 10.50 -0.40 1.04
CA GLY A 13 11.24 0.82 1.44
C GLY A 13 10.51 2.13 1.10
N GLY A 14 9.37 2.05 0.41
CA GLY A 14 8.52 3.19 0.09
C GLY A 14 7.93 3.84 1.34
N GLN A 15 7.68 5.13 1.27
CA GLN A 15 7.08 5.91 2.34
C GLN A 15 5.60 6.10 2.10
N LEU A 16 4.78 5.69 3.06
CA LEU A 16 3.37 5.99 3.06
C LEU A 16 3.17 7.50 3.21
N GLU A 17 2.61 8.11 2.17
CA GLU A 17 2.31 9.53 2.11
C GLU A 17 0.91 9.82 2.63
N SER A 18 -0.07 9.01 2.21
CA SER A 18 -1.46 9.22 2.60
C SER A 18 -2.29 7.94 2.59
N VAL A 19 -3.34 7.97 3.41
CA VAL A 19 -4.43 7.00 3.43
C VAL A 19 -5.71 7.76 3.16
N GLN A 20 -6.41 7.43 2.08
CA GLN A 20 -7.65 8.09 1.69
C GLN A 20 -8.81 7.11 1.74
N PHE A 21 -9.89 7.52 2.40
CA PHE A 21 -11.12 6.76 2.52
C PHE A 21 -12.23 7.41 1.71
N ASP A 22 -12.74 6.69 0.72
CA ASP A 22 -14.00 7.00 0.07
C ASP A 22 -15.07 6.02 0.59
N VAL A 23 -15.80 6.48 1.61
CA VAL A 23 -16.81 5.67 2.30
C VAL A 23 -18.02 5.40 1.41
N LEU A 24 -18.32 6.24 0.43
CA LEU A 24 -19.47 6.03 -0.44
C LEU A 24 -19.22 4.95 -1.48
N SER A 25 -18.00 4.88 -2.02
CA SER A 25 -17.60 3.84 -2.96
C SER A 25 -16.95 2.61 -2.29
N HIS A 26 -16.89 2.57 -0.96
CA HIS A 26 -16.16 1.57 -0.19
C HIS A 26 -14.74 1.35 -0.74
N ARG A 27 -14.00 2.46 -0.92
CA ARG A 27 -12.65 2.42 -1.50
C ARG A 27 -11.63 3.00 -0.52
N VAL A 28 -10.49 2.33 -0.44
CA VAL A 28 -9.30 2.85 0.25
C VAL A 28 -8.19 3.01 -0.77
N THR A 29 -7.50 4.14 -0.73
CA THR A 29 -6.30 4.38 -1.54
C THR A 29 -5.14 4.74 -0.64
N LEU A 30 -4.04 4.02 -0.81
CA LEU A 30 -2.75 4.33 -0.19
C LEU A 30 -1.85 4.96 -1.26
N SER A 31 -1.26 6.10 -0.94
CA SER A 31 -0.18 6.70 -1.73
C SER A 31 1.15 6.37 -1.07
N ILE A 32 2.05 5.74 -1.81
CA ILE A 32 3.38 5.36 -1.35
C ILE A 32 4.39 5.95 -2.33
N TYR A 33 5.33 6.76 -1.88
CA TYR A 33 6.44 7.19 -2.73
C TYR A 33 7.69 6.36 -2.48
N VAL A 34 8.41 6.03 -3.55
CA VAL A 34 9.68 5.31 -3.51
C VAL A 34 10.76 6.27 -4.01
N ILE A 35 11.89 6.28 -3.32
CA ILE A 35 13.08 7.03 -3.72
C ILE A 35 14.09 6.04 -4.29
N ASP A 36 14.37 6.14 -5.59
CA ASP A 36 15.41 5.38 -6.27
C ASP A 36 16.64 6.27 -6.47
N SER A 37 17.69 6.03 -5.69
CA SER A 37 18.92 6.83 -5.75
C SER A 37 19.76 6.56 -7.00
N ASP A 38 19.46 5.52 -7.77
CA ASP A 38 20.19 5.17 -8.99
C ASP A 38 19.67 5.95 -10.22
N LEU A 39 18.53 6.65 -10.07
CA LEU A 39 17.93 7.49 -11.12
C LEU A 39 18.40 8.96 -11.08
N PRO A 40 18.29 9.69 -12.21
CA PRO A 40 18.48 11.14 -12.25
C PRO A 40 17.58 11.88 -11.24
N GLU A 41 18.05 12.99 -10.67
CA GLU A 41 17.39 13.73 -9.56
C GLU A 41 15.91 14.05 -9.82
N ASP A 42 15.54 14.32 -11.07
CA ASP A 42 14.17 14.62 -11.50
C ASP A 42 13.25 13.39 -11.63
N GLU A 43 13.82 12.18 -11.58
CA GLU A 43 13.11 10.89 -11.68
C GLU A 43 13.24 10.03 -10.39
N GLN A 44 14.00 10.49 -9.40
CA GLN A 44 14.26 9.70 -8.17
C GLN A 44 13.00 9.39 -7.37
N LEU A 45 11.97 10.24 -7.44
CA LEU A 45 10.75 10.07 -6.67
C LEU A 45 9.61 9.58 -7.56
N THR A 46 9.16 8.35 -7.30
CA THR A 46 7.99 7.77 -7.96
C THR A 46 6.88 7.53 -6.94
N THR A 47 5.67 8.02 -7.23
CA THR A 47 4.49 7.75 -6.41
C THR A 47 3.70 6.58 -6.98
N HIS A 48 3.36 5.63 -6.12
CA HIS A 48 2.54 4.48 -6.41
C HIS A 48 1.24 4.51 -5.61
N GLN A 49 0.16 4.05 -6.24
CA GLN A 49 -1.17 3.99 -5.64
C GLN A 49 -1.61 2.54 -5.47
N LEU A 50 -1.80 2.13 -4.21
CA LEU A 50 -2.53 0.91 -3.87
C LEU A 50 -4.00 1.27 -3.66
N THR A 51 -4.88 0.72 -4.49
CA THR A 51 -6.31 0.93 -4.36
C THR A 51 -7.03 -0.37 -4.05
N PHE A 52 -7.81 -0.35 -2.98
CA PHE A 52 -8.66 -1.44 -2.53
C PHE A 52 -10.11 -1.13 -2.87
N HIS A 53 -10.77 -2.02 -3.59
CA HIS A 53 -12.14 -1.81 -4.08
C HIS A 53 -13.13 -2.69 -3.31
N GLU A 54 -14.31 -2.15 -3.03
CA GLU A 54 -15.34 -2.82 -2.22
C GLU A 54 -14.79 -3.29 -0.86
N VAL A 55 -14.14 -2.38 -0.16
CA VAL A 55 -13.56 -2.59 1.17
C VAL A 55 -14.67 -2.91 2.16
N SER A 56 -14.56 -4.09 2.76
CA SER A 56 -15.45 -4.56 3.82
C SER A 56 -14.87 -4.33 5.21
N GLU A 57 -13.54 -4.23 5.30
CA GLU A 57 -12.84 -3.97 6.54
C GLU A 57 -11.51 -3.26 6.28
N PHE A 58 -11.21 -2.24 7.08
CA PHE A 58 -9.89 -1.63 7.18
C PHE A 58 -9.52 -1.56 8.66
N ARG A 59 -8.38 -2.13 9.03
CA ARG A 59 -7.83 -2.06 10.39
C ARG A 59 -6.43 -1.51 10.32
N PHE A 60 -6.14 -0.64 11.27
CA PHE A 60 -4.81 -0.15 11.54
C PHE A 60 -4.42 -0.58 12.95
N PHE A 61 -3.30 -1.29 13.05
CA PHE A 61 -2.72 -1.77 14.29
C PHE A 61 -1.53 -0.87 14.64
N ASP A 62 -1.71 -0.08 15.70
CA ASP A 62 -0.68 0.74 16.32
C ASP A 62 -0.22 0.03 17.61
N LEU A 63 1.01 -0.49 17.63
CA LEU A 63 1.51 -1.27 18.75
C LEU A 63 2.02 -0.38 19.90
N ASP A 64 2.55 0.80 19.57
CA ASP A 64 3.28 1.64 20.52
C ASP A 64 2.53 2.94 20.90
N GLY A 65 1.52 3.35 20.11
CA GLY A 65 0.68 4.51 20.41
C GLY A 65 1.41 5.86 20.39
N LYS A 66 2.66 5.87 19.87
CA LYS A 66 3.52 7.05 19.80
C LYS A 66 3.32 7.77 18.47
N PRO A 67 3.63 9.08 18.40
CA PRO A 67 3.67 9.78 17.12
C PRO A 67 4.66 9.13 16.16
N TRP A 68 4.24 8.97 14.90
CA TRP A 68 5.06 8.37 13.87
C TRP A 68 5.96 9.41 13.23
N TYR A 69 7.26 9.12 13.21
CA TYR A 69 8.23 9.94 12.48
C TYR A 69 8.40 9.49 11.02
N ARG A 70 8.11 8.21 10.75
CA ARG A 70 8.27 7.60 9.43
C ARG A 70 7.31 6.42 9.29
N ALA A 71 6.69 6.29 8.12
CA ALA A 71 5.80 5.18 7.79
C ALA A 71 6.36 4.46 6.56
N GLU A 72 7.48 3.77 6.76
CA GLU A 72 8.16 3.02 5.71
C GLU A 72 7.54 1.65 5.55
N VAL A 73 7.20 1.26 4.32
CA VAL A 73 6.68 -0.08 4.00
C VAL A 73 7.82 -1.10 4.05
N SER A 74 7.68 -2.09 4.93
CA SER A 74 8.64 -3.19 5.06
C SER A 74 8.18 -4.44 4.33
N GLU A 75 6.89 -4.76 4.35
CA GLU A 75 6.34 -5.95 3.71
C GLU A 75 4.89 -5.72 3.26
N ILE A 76 4.51 -6.37 2.15
CA ILE A 76 3.13 -6.43 1.69
C ILE A 76 2.79 -7.88 1.37
N HIS A 77 1.82 -8.44 2.09
CA HIS A 77 1.29 -9.78 1.85
C HIS A 77 -0.12 -9.67 1.28
N LEU A 78 -0.36 -10.35 0.16
CA LEU A 78 -1.67 -10.44 -0.47
C LEU A 78 -2.15 -11.88 -0.41
N GLU A 79 -3.36 -12.09 0.10
CA GLU A 79 -4.04 -13.38 0.14
C GLU A 79 -5.39 -13.28 -0.57
N LYS A 80 -5.75 -14.32 -1.32
CA LYS A 80 -7.07 -14.44 -1.94
C LYS A 80 -7.75 -15.72 -1.47
N ALA A 81 -8.87 -15.57 -0.77
CA ALA A 81 -9.65 -16.68 -0.23
C ALA A 81 -11.15 -16.35 -0.34
N ASP A 82 -11.97 -17.36 -0.69
CA ASP A 82 -13.43 -17.25 -0.76
C ASP A 82 -13.96 -16.06 -1.57
N GLY A 83 -13.27 -15.70 -2.66
CA GLY A 83 -13.66 -14.58 -3.52
C GLY A 83 -13.38 -13.20 -2.95
N ARG A 84 -12.61 -13.11 -1.86
CA ARG A 84 -12.13 -11.85 -1.26
C ARG A 84 -10.61 -11.79 -1.28
N CYS A 85 -10.10 -10.57 -1.28
CA CYS A 85 -8.69 -10.29 -1.12
C CYS A 85 -8.44 -9.71 0.28
N GLN A 86 -7.38 -10.17 0.92
CA GLN A 86 -6.83 -9.59 2.13
C GLN A 86 -5.43 -9.05 1.81
N ALA A 87 -5.18 -7.81 2.19
CA ALA A 87 -3.85 -7.21 2.16
C ALA A 87 -3.38 -6.93 3.57
N GLU A 88 -2.15 -7.32 3.85
CA GLU A 88 -1.44 -6.96 5.07
C GLU A 88 -0.19 -6.18 4.71
N ILE A 89 -0.11 -4.94 5.18
CA ILE A 89 1.00 -4.02 4.90
C ILE A 89 1.66 -3.72 6.22
N TRP A 90 2.91 -4.17 6.34
CA TRP A 90 3.75 -3.92 7.50
C TRP A 90 4.57 -2.67 7.29
N LEU A 91 4.72 -1.91 8.37
CA LEU A 91 5.56 -0.74 8.43
C LEU A 91 6.78 -1.03 9.30
N LEU A 92 7.95 -0.54 8.86
CA LEU A 92 9.21 -0.76 9.56
C LEU A 92 9.22 -0.16 10.98
N THR A 93 8.50 0.95 11.18
CA THR A 93 8.45 1.63 12.47
C THR A 93 7.47 0.92 13.39
N ASP A 94 7.99 0.38 14.49
CA ASP A 94 7.25 -0.20 15.62
C ASP A 94 6.32 -1.38 15.26
N ASP A 95 6.64 -2.16 14.23
CA ASP A 95 5.87 -3.34 13.74
C ASP A 95 4.38 -3.02 13.48
N ASN A 96 4.09 -1.79 13.10
CA ASN A 96 2.74 -1.34 12.83
C ASN A 96 2.20 -1.93 11.53
N GLN A 97 0.89 -2.13 11.45
CA GLN A 97 0.28 -2.88 10.35
C GLN A 97 -1.04 -2.27 9.88
N PHE A 98 -1.25 -2.21 8.56
CA PHE A 98 -2.57 -2.11 7.96
C PHE A 98 -3.06 -3.48 7.51
N ARG A 99 -4.31 -3.81 7.83
CA ARG A 99 -5.04 -4.94 7.26
C ARG A 99 -6.27 -4.45 6.53
N VAL A 100 -6.42 -4.86 5.28
CA VAL A 100 -7.56 -4.47 4.43
C VAL A 100 -8.20 -5.71 3.84
N THR A 101 -9.51 -5.84 3.99
CA THR A 101 -10.31 -6.91 3.36
C THR A 101 -11.23 -6.30 2.30
N CYS A 102 -11.07 -6.70 1.06
CA CYS A 102 -11.73 -6.09 -0.10
C CYS A 102 -12.07 -7.12 -1.19
N ALA A 103 -12.75 -6.71 -2.26
CA ALA A 103 -13.03 -7.60 -3.39
C ALA A 103 -11.85 -7.69 -4.37
N SER A 104 -11.15 -6.58 -4.59
CA SER A 104 -9.98 -6.52 -5.47
C SER A 104 -8.99 -5.44 -5.04
N ILE A 105 -7.76 -5.57 -5.55
CA ILE A 105 -6.62 -4.69 -5.28
C ILE A 105 -6.01 -4.30 -6.61
N THR A 106 -5.68 -3.02 -6.79
CA THR A 106 -4.94 -2.54 -7.95
C THR A 106 -3.73 -1.72 -7.52
N VAL A 107 -2.58 -1.94 -8.14
CA VAL A 107 -1.37 -1.10 -8.04
C VAL A 107 -1.30 -0.24 -9.29
N ASN A 108 -1.34 1.08 -9.16
CA ASN A 108 -1.30 2.01 -10.30
C ASN A 108 -2.35 1.67 -11.38
N GLY A 109 -3.51 1.17 -10.96
CA GLY A 109 -4.60 0.74 -11.85
C GLY A 109 -4.46 -0.67 -12.45
N ILE A 110 -3.39 -1.41 -12.11
CA ILE A 110 -3.17 -2.80 -12.54
C ILE A 110 -3.62 -3.76 -11.44
N GLU A 111 -4.55 -4.66 -11.75
CA GLU A 111 -5.05 -5.68 -10.81
C GLU A 111 -3.93 -6.61 -10.33
N GLN A 112 -3.97 -6.97 -9.03
CA GLN A 112 -3.00 -7.83 -8.35
C GLN A 112 -3.55 -9.23 -8.06
#